data_AF-A0A0Q8REP1-F1
#
_entry.id   AF-A0A0Q8REP1-F1
#
_cell.length_a   1.000
_cell.length_b   1.000
_cell.length_c   1.000
_cell.angle_alpha   90.00
_cell.angle_beta   90.00
_cell.angle_gamma   90.00
#
_symmetry.space_group_name_H-M   'P 1'
#
loop_
_entity.id
_entity.type
_entity.pdbx_description
1 polymer ?
#
loop_
_entity_poly.entity_id
_entity_poly.type
_entity_poly.pdbx_seq_one_letter_code
_entity_poly.pdbx_strand_id
1 'polypeptide(L)'
;MPINPVNPANRLPRRLPTSRQGAIALFIALQLSWGLKALFSTAFLPVFARIGFIGAVFLFVFYATARRHAVLRLLAIALLAPLASMATFIVAEWPHVGKYLDRVEGVGALVVLTLVSWICGLVSAAIALRLERLVRERDDRARAASEKDALERSLLDARLRLLQAQIEPHFLFNTLANIQALVEAGSPNAAPVLRHLINYLRAAGPHLADADATLGRELQLVEAYLSLMRMRMPDRLTYTLSVAPELASLRFPAMALLTLVENAVRHGIDPTTDGGRIDVGAKRDRGTGAVNVWVADTGSGMPESAAPGAGLGNVRARLRATFGDTARLDLHEVAPHGLRAECHFTVRETECSPSLP
;
A
#
# COMPACT_ATOMS: atom_id res chain seq x y z
N MET A 1 10.23 -23.62 5.82
CA MET A 1 9.44 -23.76 7.07
C MET A 1 8.32 -22.71 7.01
N PRO A 2 7.05 -23.08 6.79
CA PRO A 2 6.01 -22.07 6.64
C PRO A 2 5.65 -21.53 8.02
N ILE A 3 5.73 -20.21 8.17
CA ILE A 3 5.33 -19.47 9.36
C ILE A 3 3.80 -19.49 9.39
N ASN A 4 3.26 -20.27 10.31
CA ASN A 4 1.83 -20.43 10.53
C ASN A 4 1.24 -19.08 10.98
N PRO A 5 0.32 -18.44 10.23
CA PRO A 5 -0.30 -17.21 10.66
C PRO A 5 -1.19 -17.52 11.86
N VAL A 6 -0.86 -16.95 13.02
CA VAL A 6 -1.66 -17.07 14.25
C VAL A 6 -3.04 -16.49 13.96
N ASN A 7 -4.00 -17.39 13.70
CA ASN A 7 -5.39 -17.05 13.45
C ASN A 7 -6.00 -16.39 14.71
N PRO A 8 -6.32 -15.08 14.71
CA PRO A 8 -6.88 -14.41 15.88
C PRO A 8 -8.33 -14.83 16.18
N ALA A 9 -8.97 -15.61 15.28
CA ALA A 9 -10.36 -15.99 15.38
C ALA A 9 -10.67 -17.09 16.41
N ASN A 10 -9.66 -17.72 17.04
CA ASN A 10 -9.89 -18.87 17.93
C ASN A 10 -9.68 -18.62 19.43
N ARG A 11 -9.58 -17.36 19.86
CA ARG A 11 -9.70 -17.05 21.30
C ARG A 11 -11.17 -17.11 21.69
N LEU A 12 -11.64 -18.31 22.02
CA LEU A 12 -12.94 -18.52 22.66
C LEU A 12 -13.10 -17.48 23.80
N PRO A 13 -14.13 -16.64 23.78
CA PRO A 13 -14.34 -15.64 24.83
C PRO A 13 -14.45 -16.37 26.17
N ARG A 14 -13.58 -16.01 27.12
CA ARG A 14 -13.53 -16.64 28.44
C ARG A 14 -14.91 -16.55 29.10
N ARG A 15 -15.43 -17.71 29.54
CA ARG A 15 -16.73 -17.82 30.24
C ARG A 15 -16.71 -17.27 31.67
N LEU A 16 -15.53 -17.01 32.21
CA LEU A 16 -15.32 -16.56 33.59
C LEU A 16 -14.50 -15.26 33.62
N PRO A 17 -14.76 -14.40 34.60
CA PRO A 17 -14.05 -13.14 34.75
C PRO A 17 -12.59 -13.32 35.12
N THR A 18 -11.76 -12.33 34.77
CA THR A 18 -10.34 -12.35 35.13
C THR A 18 -10.13 -11.95 36.58
N SER A 19 -9.05 -12.44 37.22
CA SER A 19 -8.70 -12.11 38.62
C SER A 19 -8.62 -10.60 38.88
N ARG A 20 -8.10 -9.84 37.91
CA ARG A 20 -8.03 -8.37 37.95
C ARG A 20 -9.42 -7.72 38.01
N GLN A 21 -10.40 -8.26 37.29
CA GLN A 21 -11.77 -7.73 37.27
C GLN A 21 -12.54 -8.10 38.55
N GLY A 22 -12.31 -9.30 39.09
CA GLY A 22 -12.82 -9.67 40.41
C GLY A 22 -12.31 -8.74 41.51
N ALA A 23 -11.02 -8.38 41.47
CA ALA A 23 -10.43 -7.42 42.41
C ALA A 23 -11.04 -6.00 42.28
N ILE A 24 -11.28 -5.52 41.06
CA ILE A 24 -11.93 -4.23 40.82
C ILE A 24 -13.37 -4.24 41.35
N ALA A 25 -14.13 -5.30 41.10
CA ALA A 25 -15.50 -5.43 41.59
C ALA A 25 -15.57 -5.44 43.12
N LEU A 26 -14.65 -6.17 43.78
CA LEU A 26 -14.54 -6.21 45.24
C LEU A 26 -14.18 -4.84 45.82
N PHE A 27 -13.27 -4.11 45.17
CA PHE A 27 -12.89 -2.76 45.59
C PHE A 27 -14.06 -1.77 45.49
N ILE A 28 -14.82 -1.82 44.39
CA ILE A 28 -16.04 -1.00 44.22
C ILE A 28 -17.08 -1.36 45.29
N ALA A 29 -17.29 -2.65 45.54
CA ALA A 29 -18.23 -3.11 46.58
C ALA A 29 -17.82 -2.60 47.97
N LEU A 30 -16.53 -2.61 48.30
CA LEU A 30 -15.99 -2.09 49.56
C LEU A 30 -16.28 -0.60 49.73
N GLN A 31 -16.00 0.21 48.70
CA GLN A 31 -16.20 1.66 48.73
C GLN A 31 -17.69 2.04 48.85
N LEU A 32 -18.56 1.40 48.07
CA LEU A 32 -20.01 1.61 48.16
C LEU A 32 -20.57 1.21 49.52
N SER A 33 -20.11 0.09 50.09
CA SER A 33 -20.57 -0.38 51.41
C SER A 33 -20.22 0.58 52.53
N TRP A 34 -19.03 1.19 52.44
CA TRP A 34 -18.58 2.20 53.40
C TRP A 34 -19.41 3.48 53.30
N GLY A 35 -19.72 3.94 52.08
CA GLY A 35 -20.59 5.10 51.84
C GLY A 35 -22.04 4.89 52.30
N LEU A 36 -22.64 3.73 52.02
CA LEU A 36 -24.01 3.43 52.47
C LEU A 36 -24.11 3.28 53.99
N LYS A 37 -23.10 2.71 54.66
CA LYS A 37 -23.05 2.65 56.12
C LYS A 37 -23.19 4.05 56.74
N ALA A 38 -22.45 5.02 56.20
CA ALA A 38 -22.46 6.40 56.70
C ALA A 38 -23.83 7.09 56.51
N LEU A 39 -24.57 6.69 55.47
CA LEU A 39 -25.87 7.29 55.13
C LEU A 39 -27.05 6.66 55.90
N PHE A 40 -26.99 5.36 56.20
CA PHE A 40 -28.13 4.59 56.73
C PHE A 40 -27.91 3.99 58.14
N SER A 41 -26.75 4.21 58.77
CA SER A 41 -26.41 3.72 60.12
C SER A 41 -26.56 2.21 60.32
N THR A 42 -26.48 1.42 59.24
CA THR A 42 -26.58 -0.04 59.25
C THR A 42 -25.23 -0.73 59.54
N ALA A 43 -25.23 -1.97 60.02
CA ALA A 43 -24.00 -2.75 60.19
C ALA A 43 -23.27 -2.95 58.85
N PHE A 44 -21.93 -2.84 58.85
CA PHE A 44 -21.10 -2.89 57.63
C PHE A 44 -21.11 -4.27 56.95
N LEU A 45 -20.98 -5.34 57.74
CA LEU A 45 -20.77 -6.70 57.23
C LEU A 45 -21.97 -7.22 56.39
N PRO A 46 -23.25 -7.01 56.80
CA PRO A 46 -24.41 -7.36 55.97
C PRO A 46 -24.48 -6.55 54.67
N VAL A 47 -24.17 -5.25 54.72
CA VAL A 47 -24.20 -4.37 53.54
C VAL A 47 -23.12 -4.76 52.53
N PHE A 48 -21.91 -5.05 53.01
CA PHE A 48 -20.80 -5.53 52.17
C PHE A 48 -21.08 -6.88 51.51
N ALA A 49 -21.63 -7.84 52.27
CA ALA A 49 -22.02 -9.13 51.71
C ALA A 49 -23.11 -8.99 50.63
N ARG A 50 -24.09 -8.11 50.84
CA ARG A 50 -25.17 -7.81 49.86
C ARG A 50 -24.61 -7.22 48.56
N ILE A 51 -23.81 -6.15 48.66
CA ILE A 51 -23.26 -5.46 47.48
C ILE A 51 -22.26 -6.36 46.74
N GLY A 52 -21.44 -7.13 47.47
CA GLY A 52 -20.52 -8.10 46.88
C GLY A 52 -21.24 -9.21 46.12
N PHE A 53 -22.32 -9.76 46.68
CA PHE A 53 -23.12 -10.81 46.03
C PHE A 53 -23.83 -10.28 44.77
N ILE A 54 -24.48 -9.13 44.85
CA ILE A 54 -25.14 -8.49 43.70
C ILE A 54 -24.12 -8.19 42.60
N GLY A 55 -22.95 -7.64 42.96
CA GLY A 55 -21.84 -7.40 42.04
C GLY A 55 -21.36 -8.68 41.36
N ALA A 56 -21.20 -9.78 42.10
CA ALA A 56 -20.79 -11.07 41.55
C ALA A 56 -21.83 -11.66 40.59
N VAL A 57 -23.13 -11.57 40.92
CA VAL A 57 -24.23 -12.00 40.04
C VAL A 57 -24.24 -11.18 38.75
N PHE A 58 -24.10 -9.86 38.83
CA PHE A 58 -24.01 -9.01 37.63
C PHE A 58 -22.83 -9.38 36.74
N LEU A 59 -21.68 -9.60 37.35
CA LEU A 59 -20.45 -9.92 36.63
C LEU A 59 -20.56 -11.31 35.96
N PHE A 60 -21.18 -12.27 36.63
CA PHE A 60 -21.48 -13.58 36.06
C PHE A 60 -22.49 -13.50 34.89
N VAL A 61 -23.61 -12.79 35.06
CA VAL A 61 -24.62 -12.58 34.00
C VAL A 61 -24.02 -11.85 32.80
N PHE A 62 -23.17 -10.86 33.05
CA PHE A 62 -22.45 -10.13 32.00
C PHE A 62 -21.62 -11.08 31.14
N TYR A 63 -20.81 -11.94 31.74
CA TYR A 63 -19.95 -12.88 31.01
C TYR A 63 -20.70 -14.05 30.38
N ALA A 64 -21.70 -14.62 31.07
CA ALA A 64 -22.51 -15.71 30.55
C ALA A 64 -23.33 -15.28 29.32
N THR A 65 -23.78 -14.03 29.28
CA THR A 65 -24.60 -13.48 28.18
C THR A 65 -23.77 -12.72 27.15
N ALA A 66 -22.43 -12.68 27.28
CA ALA A 66 -21.54 -11.95 26.37
C ALA A 66 -21.59 -12.41 24.91
N ARG A 67 -22.09 -13.64 24.66
CA ARG A 67 -22.27 -14.20 23.32
C ARG A 67 -23.66 -13.96 22.70
N ARG A 68 -24.66 -13.52 23.47
CA ARG A 68 -26.04 -13.32 22.99
C ARG A 68 -26.32 -11.84 22.70
N HIS A 69 -27.37 -11.55 21.93
CA HIS A 69 -27.75 -10.19 21.56
C HIS A 69 -27.81 -9.25 22.78
N ALA A 70 -27.34 -8.01 22.61
CA ALA A 70 -27.32 -6.97 23.64
C ALA A 70 -28.63 -6.83 24.44
N VAL A 71 -29.76 -7.06 23.75
CA VAL A 71 -31.11 -7.04 24.34
C VAL A 71 -31.31 -8.17 25.37
N LEU A 72 -30.84 -9.39 25.11
CA LEU A 72 -30.92 -10.49 26.09
C LEU A 72 -30.09 -10.22 27.34
N ARG A 73 -28.94 -9.54 27.20
CA ARG A 73 -28.11 -9.15 28.34
C ARG A 73 -28.82 -8.10 29.20
N LEU A 74 -29.45 -7.10 28.58
CA LEU A 74 -30.25 -6.08 29.27
C LEU A 74 -31.44 -6.71 30.01
N LEU A 75 -32.17 -7.63 29.36
CA LEU A 75 -33.28 -8.35 29.98
C LEU A 75 -32.83 -9.22 31.16
N ALA A 76 -31.71 -9.93 31.03
CA ALA A 76 -31.17 -10.75 32.12
C ALA A 76 -30.73 -9.90 33.33
N ILE A 77 -30.09 -8.75 33.10
CA ILE A 77 -29.70 -7.80 34.15
C ILE A 77 -30.95 -7.21 34.84
N ALA A 78 -31.95 -6.80 34.07
CA ALA A 78 -33.20 -6.25 34.60
C ALA A 78 -33.99 -7.25 35.46
N LEU A 79 -33.94 -8.55 35.11
CA LEU A 79 -34.67 -9.59 35.84
C LEU A 79 -33.90 -10.13 37.06
N LEU A 80 -32.58 -10.38 36.93
CA LEU A 80 -31.79 -10.97 38.03
C LEU A 80 -31.41 -9.98 39.13
N ALA A 81 -31.24 -8.69 38.82
CA ALA A 81 -30.91 -7.66 39.80
C ALA A 81 -31.90 -7.58 40.98
N PRO A 82 -33.22 -7.43 40.75
CA PRO A 82 -34.20 -7.38 41.83
C PRO A 82 -34.31 -8.71 42.58
N LEU A 83 -34.18 -9.85 41.88
CA LEU A 83 -34.23 -11.17 42.52
C LEU A 83 -33.03 -11.41 43.45
N ALA A 84 -31.82 -11.04 43.03
CA ALA A 84 -30.62 -11.13 43.86
C ALA A 84 -30.68 -10.16 45.05
N SER A 85 -31.22 -8.96 44.84
CA SER A 85 -31.45 -8.00 45.92
C SER A 85 -32.49 -8.51 46.93
N MET A 86 -33.55 -9.16 46.48
CA MET A 86 -34.57 -9.76 47.34
C MET A 86 -34.01 -10.95 48.13
N ALA A 87 -33.27 -11.85 47.46
CA ALA A 87 -32.67 -13.01 48.11
C ALA A 87 -31.66 -12.62 49.20
N THR A 88 -30.82 -11.62 48.93
CA THR A 88 -29.84 -11.14 49.92
C THR A 88 -30.49 -10.39 51.09
N PHE A 89 -31.64 -9.74 50.87
CA PHE A 89 -32.45 -9.15 51.95
C PHE A 89 -33.01 -10.24 52.88
N ILE A 90 -33.64 -11.26 52.32
CA ILE A 90 -34.24 -12.38 53.09
C ILE A 90 -33.19 -13.08 53.95
N VAL A 91 -32.01 -13.38 53.38
CA VAL A 91 -30.92 -14.07 54.11
C VAL A 91 -30.40 -13.23 55.26
N ALA A 92 -30.28 -11.92 55.08
CA ALA A 92 -29.63 -11.05 56.06
C ALA A 92 -30.55 -10.62 57.20
N GLU A 93 -31.87 -10.59 56.99
CA GLU A 93 -32.85 -10.29 58.05
C GLU A 93 -33.54 -11.54 58.62
N TRP A 94 -33.02 -12.74 58.30
CA TRP A 94 -33.54 -13.98 58.87
C TRP A 94 -33.25 -14.09 60.38
N PRO A 95 -34.19 -14.49 61.25
CA PRO A 95 -35.60 -14.87 61.00
C PRO A 95 -36.62 -13.71 61.18
N HIS A 96 -36.17 -12.48 61.35
CA HIS A 96 -37.00 -11.32 61.71
C HIS A 96 -37.60 -10.56 60.51
N VAL A 97 -37.54 -11.14 59.30
CA VAL A 97 -38.01 -10.54 58.03
C VAL A 97 -39.42 -9.96 58.15
N GLY A 98 -40.35 -10.66 58.82
CA GLY A 98 -41.73 -10.20 59.00
C GLY A 98 -41.83 -8.90 59.81
N LYS A 99 -41.10 -8.81 60.94
CA LYS A 99 -41.09 -7.60 61.79
C LYS A 99 -40.47 -6.39 61.09
N TYR A 100 -39.59 -6.63 60.13
CA TYR A 100 -38.94 -5.58 59.34
C TYR A 100 -39.86 -5.06 58.23
N LEU A 101 -40.66 -5.93 57.62
CA LEU A 101 -41.66 -5.58 56.59
C LEU A 101 -42.88 -4.84 57.16
N ASP A 102 -43.23 -5.08 58.43
CA ASP A 102 -44.31 -4.36 59.11
C ASP A 102 -43.99 -2.87 59.38
N ARG A 103 -42.71 -2.46 59.26
CA ARG A 103 -42.27 -1.08 59.42
C ARG A 103 -42.15 -0.39 58.06
N VAL A 104 -42.78 0.79 57.92
CA VAL A 104 -42.73 1.63 56.69
C VAL A 104 -41.30 1.89 56.22
N GLU A 105 -40.36 2.08 57.15
CA GLU A 105 -38.93 2.26 56.88
C GLU A 105 -38.29 1.06 56.17
N GLY A 106 -38.71 -0.17 56.49
CA GLY A 106 -38.17 -1.40 55.91
C GLY A 106 -38.64 -1.63 54.47
N VAL A 107 -39.91 -1.35 54.19
CA VAL A 107 -40.47 -1.37 52.82
C VAL A 107 -39.81 -0.29 51.97
N GLY A 108 -39.62 0.92 52.51
CA GLY A 108 -38.91 2.01 51.83
C GLY A 108 -37.47 1.64 51.45
N ALA A 109 -36.72 1.01 52.37
CA ALA A 109 -35.37 0.56 52.10
C ALA A 109 -35.28 -0.50 50.99
N LEU A 110 -36.23 -1.45 50.95
CA LEU A 110 -36.29 -2.49 49.91
C LEU A 110 -36.58 -1.89 48.52
N VAL A 111 -37.50 -0.91 48.45
CA VAL A 111 -37.83 -0.21 47.21
C VAL A 111 -36.62 0.57 46.70
N VAL A 112 -35.96 1.35 47.56
CA VAL A 112 -34.75 2.12 47.21
C VAL A 112 -33.63 1.19 46.73
N LEU A 113 -33.38 0.08 47.41
CA LEU A 113 -32.35 -0.89 47.03
C LEU A 113 -32.63 -1.53 45.66
N THR A 114 -33.89 -1.86 45.39
CA THR A 114 -34.31 -2.41 44.10
C THR A 114 -34.09 -1.39 42.98
N LEU A 115 -34.50 -0.13 43.19
CA LEU A 115 -34.31 0.94 42.23
C LEU A 115 -32.82 1.21 41.94
N VAL A 116 -31.98 1.27 42.98
CA VAL A 116 -30.52 1.45 42.84
C VAL A 116 -29.90 0.30 42.05
N SER A 117 -30.32 -0.95 42.30
CA SER A 117 -29.84 -2.13 41.57
C SER A 117 -30.19 -2.07 40.08
N TRP A 118 -31.40 -1.61 39.75
CA TRP A 118 -31.83 -1.38 38.38
C TRP A 118 -30.99 -0.29 37.69
N ILE A 119 -30.79 0.85 38.36
CA ILE A 119 -30.00 1.96 37.82
C ILE A 119 -28.54 1.52 37.56
N CYS A 120 -27.90 0.85 38.51
CA CYS A 120 -26.54 0.32 38.34
C CYS A 120 -26.44 -0.71 37.21
N GLY A 121 -27.42 -1.61 37.11
CA GLY A 121 -27.51 -2.58 36.02
C GLY A 121 -27.59 -1.91 34.64
N LEU A 122 -28.46 -0.91 34.50
CA LEU A 122 -28.62 -0.15 33.25
C LEU A 122 -27.35 0.63 32.88
N VAL A 123 -26.74 1.32 33.84
CA VAL A 123 -25.50 2.08 33.61
C VAL A 123 -24.36 1.15 33.19
N SER A 124 -24.17 0.02 33.88
CA SER A 124 -23.11 -0.94 33.53
C SER A 124 -23.30 -1.53 32.12
N ALA A 125 -24.54 -1.85 31.73
CA ALA A 125 -24.84 -2.33 30.40
C ALA A 125 -24.63 -1.24 29.33
N ALA A 126 -25.01 0.01 29.60
CA ALA A 126 -24.76 1.13 28.70
C ALA A 126 -23.25 1.35 28.45
N ILE A 127 -22.44 1.31 29.51
CA ILE A 127 -20.98 1.40 29.43
C ILE A 127 -20.41 0.24 28.62
N ALA A 128 -20.86 -0.99 28.87
CA ALA A 128 -20.39 -2.15 28.12
C ALA A 128 -20.71 -2.05 26.62
N LEU A 129 -21.92 -1.62 26.27
CA LEU A 129 -22.31 -1.42 24.86
C LEU A 129 -21.49 -0.31 24.19
N ARG A 130 -21.18 0.78 24.93
CA ARG A 130 -20.28 1.85 24.44
C ARG A 130 -18.87 1.32 24.17
N LEU A 131 -18.30 0.55 25.11
CA LEU A 131 -16.97 -0.04 24.95
C LEU A 131 -16.93 -1.03 23.79
N GLU A 132 -17.95 -1.88 23.65
CA GLU A 132 -18.06 -2.81 22.52
C GLU A 132 -18.12 -2.06 21.18
N ARG A 133 -18.86 -0.95 21.09
CA ARG A 133 -18.91 -0.10 19.88
C ARG A 133 -17.54 0.51 19.56
N LEU A 134 -16.86 1.08 20.56
CA LEU A 134 -15.54 1.69 20.37
C LEU A 134 -14.48 0.67 19.92
N VAL A 135 -14.53 -0.57 20.43
CA VAL A 135 -13.64 -1.64 20.00
C VAL A 135 -13.93 -2.03 18.55
N ARG A 136 -15.21 -2.20 18.19
CA ARG A 136 -15.60 -2.51 16.80
C ARG A 136 -15.16 -1.43 15.83
N GLU A 137 -15.36 -0.15 16.16
CA GLU A 137 -14.92 0.97 15.33
C GLU A 137 -13.39 0.99 15.13
N ARG A 138 -12.62 0.63 16.16
CA ARG A 138 -11.14 0.51 16.04
C ARG A 138 -10.75 -0.65 15.13
N ASP A 139 -11.39 -1.80 15.29
CA ASP A 139 -11.13 -2.98 14.48
C ASP A 139 -11.49 -2.73 13.00
N ASP A 140 -12.63 -2.08 12.75
CA ASP A 140 -13.08 -1.72 11.40
C ASP A 140 -12.12 -0.71 10.74
N ARG A 141 -11.64 0.29 11.49
CA ARG A 141 -10.62 1.24 11.00
C ARG A 141 -9.29 0.54 10.69
N ALA A 142 -8.85 -0.38 11.55
CA ALA A 142 -7.61 -1.13 11.32
C ALA A 142 -7.72 -2.03 10.08
N ARG A 143 -8.87 -2.67 9.87
CA ARG A 143 -9.15 -3.47 8.66
C ARG A 143 -9.19 -2.61 7.41
N ALA A 144 -9.92 -1.50 7.43
CA ALA A 144 -10.00 -0.57 6.30
C ALA A 144 -8.62 0.01 5.94
N ALA A 145 -7.78 0.31 6.94
CA ALA A 145 -6.40 0.73 6.71
C ALA A 145 -5.57 -0.39 6.04
N SER A 146 -5.64 -1.62 6.55
CA SER A 146 -4.93 -2.75 5.96
C SER A 146 -5.41 -3.09 4.54
N GLU A 147 -6.70 -2.98 4.27
CA GLU A 147 -7.28 -3.22 2.95
C GLU A 147 -6.85 -2.13 1.97
N LYS A 148 -6.86 -0.87 2.42
CA LYS A 148 -6.32 0.26 1.64
C LYS A 148 -4.84 0.03 1.29
N ASP A 149 -4.00 -0.34 2.25
CA ASP A 149 -2.58 -0.62 2.01
C ASP A 149 -2.39 -1.79 1.02
N ALA A 150 -3.21 -2.83 1.11
CA ALA A 150 -3.18 -3.96 0.20
C ALA A 150 -3.60 -3.57 -1.23
N LEU A 151 -4.64 -2.75 -1.37
CA LEU A 151 -5.08 -2.18 -2.64
C LEU A 151 -4.00 -1.28 -3.24
N GLU A 152 -3.38 -0.40 -2.45
CA GLU A 152 -2.28 0.45 -2.91
C GLU A 152 -1.10 -0.38 -3.41
N ARG A 153 -0.71 -1.45 -2.69
CA ARG A 153 0.32 -2.39 -3.15
C ARG A 153 -0.07 -3.10 -4.43
N SER A 154 -1.30 -3.58 -4.55
CA SER A 154 -1.79 -4.24 -5.75
C SER A 154 -1.83 -3.29 -6.95
N LEU A 155 -2.19 -2.02 -6.74
CA LEU A 155 -2.15 -1.00 -7.78
C LEU A 155 -0.72 -0.69 -8.19
N LEU A 156 0.21 -0.63 -7.23
CA LEU A 156 1.62 -0.41 -7.50
C LEU A 156 2.22 -1.59 -8.26
N ASP A 157 1.90 -2.84 -7.89
CA ASP A 157 2.31 -4.04 -8.61
C ASP A 157 1.71 -4.11 -10.01
N ALA A 158 0.42 -3.79 -10.18
CA ALA A 158 -0.22 -3.71 -11.49
C ALA A 158 0.41 -2.63 -12.38
N ARG A 159 0.72 -1.46 -11.83
CA ARG A 159 1.44 -0.39 -12.54
C ARG A 159 2.85 -0.83 -12.92
N LEU A 160 3.57 -1.51 -12.03
CA LEU A 160 4.88 -2.08 -12.34
C LEU A 160 4.79 -3.14 -13.44
N ARG A 161 3.79 -4.02 -13.42
CA ARG A 161 3.55 -5.01 -14.48
C ARG A 161 3.21 -4.37 -15.82
N LEU A 162 2.42 -3.29 -15.82
CA LEU A 162 2.14 -2.51 -17.03
C LEU A 162 3.40 -1.84 -17.58
N LEU A 163 4.28 -1.34 -16.71
CA LEU A 163 5.59 -0.82 -17.10
C LEU A 163 6.51 -1.94 -17.63
N GLN A 164 6.51 -3.12 -16.99
CA GLN A 164 7.26 -4.30 -17.42
C GLN A 164 6.82 -4.85 -18.78
N ALA A 165 5.55 -4.66 -19.17
CA ALA A 165 5.02 -5.19 -20.42
C ALA A 165 5.63 -4.54 -21.68
N GLN A 166 6.31 -3.40 -21.55
CA GLN A 166 6.97 -2.72 -22.69
C GLN A 166 8.47 -2.46 -22.47
N ILE A 167 9.05 -2.84 -21.33
CA ILE A 167 10.49 -2.72 -21.03
C ILE A 167 11.10 -4.13 -21.10
N GLU A 168 12.29 -4.30 -21.69
CA GLU A 168 12.98 -5.60 -21.76
C GLU A 168 13.11 -6.20 -20.34
N PRO A 169 12.38 -7.30 -19.99
CA PRO A 169 12.30 -7.77 -18.60
C PRO A 169 13.68 -8.12 -18.02
N HIS A 170 14.56 -8.62 -18.87
CA HIS A 170 15.94 -8.96 -18.52
C HIS A 170 16.74 -7.74 -18.05
N PHE A 171 16.59 -6.58 -18.71
CA PHE A 171 17.26 -5.35 -18.29
C PHE A 171 16.88 -4.94 -16.86
N LEU A 172 15.58 -5.02 -16.54
CA LEU A 172 15.06 -4.62 -15.23
C LEU A 172 15.58 -5.55 -14.13
N PHE A 173 15.50 -6.88 -14.34
CA PHE A 173 16.00 -7.85 -13.36
C PHE A 173 17.51 -7.71 -13.15
N ASN A 174 18.30 -7.54 -14.21
CA ASN A 174 19.74 -7.34 -14.08
C ASN A 174 20.10 -6.06 -13.34
N THR A 175 19.33 -4.99 -13.57
CA THR A 175 19.57 -3.72 -12.88
C THR A 175 19.22 -3.82 -11.39
N LEU A 176 18.13 -4.50 -11.03
CA LEU A 176 17.77 -4.76 -9.63
C LEU A 176 18.77 -5.68 -8.93
N ALA A 177 19.23 -6.73 -9.59
CA ALA A 177 20.27 -7.62 -9.05
C ALA A 177 21.59 -6.88 -8.80
N ASN A 178 21.98 -5.97 -9.71
CA ASN A 178 23.13 -5.09 -9.50
C ASN A 178 22.92 -4.18 -8.27
N ILE A 179 21.77 -3.52 -8.16
CA ILE A 179 21.44 -2.69 -7.00
C ILE A 179 21.53 -3.51 -5.70
N GLN A 180 21.00 -4.74 -5.70
CA GLN A 180 21.09 -5.63 -4.53
C GLN A 180 22.55 -5.90 -4.16
N ALA A 181 23.39 -6.27 -5.13
CA ALA A 181 24.82 -6.50 -4.89
C ALA A 181 25.54 -5.24 -4.35
N LEU A 182 25.18 -4.05 -4.86
CA LEU A 182 25.71 -2.78 -4.35
C LEU A 182 25.30 -2.50 -2.90
N VAL A 183 24.06 -2.83 -2.52
CA VAL A 183 23.57 -2.69 -1.14
C VAL A 183 24.31 -3.67 -0.21
N GLU A 184 24.44 -4.94 -0.62
CA GLU A 184 25.15 -5.97 0.14
C GLU A 184 26.64 -5.61 0.32
N ALA A 185 27.25 -4.97 -0.68
CA ALA A 185 28.62 -4.47 -0.62
C ALA A 185 28.78 -3.13 0.14
N GLY A 186 27.70 -2.52 0.63
CA GLY A 186 27.74 -1.22 1.30
C GLY A 186 28.17 -0.05 0.39
N SER A 187 27.98 -0.17 -0.92
CA SER A 187 28.42 0.82 -1.90
C SER A 187 27.57 2.10 -1.81
N PRO A 188 28.20 3.30 -1.84
CA PRO A 188 27.48 4.56 -1.92
C PRO A 188 26.67 4.72 -3.22
N ASN A 189 26.94 3.88 -4.23
CA ASN A 189 26.30 3.93 -5.55
C ASN A 189 24.92 3.25 -5.62
N ALA A 190 24.53 2.45 -4.62
CA ALA A 190 23.24 1.76 -4.61
C ALA A 190 22.05 2.74 -4.72
N ALA A 191 22.04 3.79 -3.89
CA ALA A 191 20.97 4.79 -3.88
C ALA A 191 20.95 5.66 -5.16
N PRO A 192 22.09 6.14 -5.71
CA PRO A 192 22.16 6.76 -7.03
C PRO A 192 21.57 5.89 -8.15
N VAL A 193 21.99 4.62 -8.28
CA VAL A 193 21.51 3.73 -9.35
C VAL A 193 19.99 3.52 -9.25
N LEU A 194 19.48 3.31 -8.03
CA LEU A 194 18.04 3.19 -7.79
C LEU A 194 17.27 4.46 -8.21
N ARG A 195 17.79 5.66 -7.93
CA ARG A 195 17.16 6.92 -8.38
C ARG A 195 17.11 7.03 -9.90
N HIS A 196 18.19 6.66 -10.59
CA HIS A 196 18.20 6.66 -12.07
C HIS A 196 17.22 5.64 -12.65
N LEU A 197 17.07 4.47 -12.02
CA LEU A 197 16.05 3.49 -12.40
C LEU A 197 14.64 4.05 -12.23
N ILE A 198 14.35 4.73 -11.12
CA ILE A 198 13.05 5.39 -10.89
C ILE A 198 12.81 6.48 -11.94
N ASN A 199 13.82 7.28 -12.28
CA ASN A 199 13.71 8.32 -13.31
C ASN A 199 13.42 7.72 -14.69
N TYR A 200 14.11 6.63 -15.07
CA TYR A 200 13.83 5.91 -16.31
C TYR A 200 12.40 5.37 -16.35
N LEU A 201 11.93 4.70 -15.28
CA LEU A 201 10.56 4.19 -15.22
C LEU A 201 9.50 5.30 -15.30
N ARG A 202 9.78 6.46 -14.67
CA ARG A 202 8.89 7.63 -14.73
C ARG A 202 8.86 8.23 -16.14
N ALA A 203 10.00 8.30 -16.81
CA ALA A 203 10.10 8.75 -18.20
C ALA A 203 9.39 7.77 -19.14
N ALA A 204 9.52 6.45 -18.91
CA ALA A 204 8.90 5.43 -19.74
C ALA A 204 7.36 5.46 -19.67
N GLY A 205 6.77 5.69 -18.49
CA GLY A 205 5.33 5.60 -18.25
C GLY A 205 4.40 6.37 -19.22
N PRO A 206 4.66 7.66 -19.51
CA PRO A 206 3.88 8.43 -20.49
C PRO A 206 3.94 7.92 -21.95
N HIS A 207 4.95 7.14 -22.33
CA HIS A 207 5.16 6.73 -23.74
C HIS A 207 4.34 5.50 -24.16
N LEU A 208 3.65 4.82 -23.24
CA LEU A 208 2.89 3.59 -23.52
C LEU A 208 1.52 3.84 -24.19
N ALA A 209 1.01 5.07 -24.21
CA ALA A 209 -0.39 5.36 -24.56
C ALA A 209 -0.64 6.56 -25.51
N ASP A 210 0.37 7.34 -25.87
CA ASP A 210 0.15 8.65 -26.50
C ASP A 210 0.16 8.62 -28.04
N ALA A 211 -0.90 9.15 -28.65
CA ALA A 211 -0.96 9.47 -30.08
C ALA A 211 -0.03 10.64 -30.49
N ASP A 212 0.45 11.40 -29.48
CA ASP A 212 1.24 12.63 -29.58
C ASP A 212 2.70 12.44 -29.09
N ALA A 213 3.28 11.27 -29.33
CA ALA A 213 4.70 11.06 -29.06
C ALA A 213 5.57 11.95 -29.95
N THR A 214 6.55 12.65 -29.33
CA THR A 214 7.49 13.53 -30.03
C THR A 214 8.93 13.04 -29.88
N LEU A 215 9.80 13.47 -30.78
CA LEU A 215 11.23 13.16 -30.72
C LEU A 215 11.87 13.67 -29.42
N GLY A 216 11.46 14.83 -28.92
CA GLY A 216 11.96 15.38 -27.64
C GLY A 216 11.60 14.48 -26.45
N ARG A 217 10.40 13.91 -26.47
CA ARG A 217 9.91 12.93 -25.48
C ARG A 217 10.74 11.64 -25.52
N GLU A 218 10.98 11.09 -26.72
CA GLU A 218 11.86 9.95 -26.91
C GLU A 218 13.30 10.22 -26.44
N LEU A 219 13.83 11.42 -26.67
CA LEU A 219 15.16 11.81 -26.22
C LEU A 219 15.28 11.87 -24.70
N GLN A 220 14.26 12.35 -23.99
CA GLN A 220 14.24 12.34 -22.53
C GLN A 220 14.29 10.91 -21.99
N LEU A 221 13.55 10.00 -22.61
CA LEU A 221 13.57 8.58 -22.25
C LEU A 221 14.95 7.96 -22.51
N VAL A 222 15.54 8.24 -23.67
CA VAL A 222 16.89 7.80 -24.05
C VAL A 222 17.95 8.35 -23.11
N GLU A 223 17.88 9.62 -22.73
CA GLU A 223 18.82 10.23 -21.80
C GLU A 223 18.74 9.57 -20.41
N ALA A 224 17.53 9.31 -19.92
CA ALA A 224 17.33 8.61 -18.65
C ALA A 224 17.89 7.18 -18.70
N TYR A 225 17.67 6.47 -19.81
CA TYR A 225 18.21 5.13 -20.03
C TYR A 225 19.74 5.11 -20.10
N LEU A 226 20.35 5.97 -20.92
CA LEU A 226 21.80 6.04 -21.09
C LEU A 226 22.51 6.52 -19.81
N SER A 227 21.89 7.42 -19.04
CA SER A 227 22.40 7.83 -17.72
C SER A 227 22.44 6.64 -16.75
N LEU A 228 21.39 5.82 -16.72
CA LEU A 228 21.34 4.61 -15.91
C LEU A 228 22.38 3.58 -16.36
N MET A 229 22.53 3.38 -17.68
CA MET A 229 23.56 2.49 -18.21
C MET A 229 24.96 2.97 -17.89
N ARG A 230 25.25 4.26 -18.02
CA ARG A 230 26.54 4.82 -17.62
C ARG A 230 26.83 4.55 -16.14
N MET A 231 25.86 4.67 -15.25
CA MET A 231 26.06 4.32 -13.83
C MET A 231 26.36 2.84 -13.60
N ARG A 232 25.83 1.95 -14.46
CA ARG A 232 26.06 0.50 -14.39
C ARG A 232 27.43 0.08 -14.95
N MET A 233 28.01 0.92 -15.81
CA MET A 233 29.30 0.69 -16.49
C MET A 233 30.09 2.01 -16.64
N PRO A 234 30.50 2.66 -15.54
CA PRO A 234 30.97 4.05 -15.51
C PRO A 234 32.17 4.34 -16.41
N ASP A 235 33.09 3.39 -16.55
CA ASP A 235 34.32 3.53 -17.34
C ASP A 235 34.18 2.98 -18.77
N ARG A 236 33.04 2.36 -19.10
CA ARG A 236 32.82 1.66 -20.39
C ARG A 236 31.76 2.31 -21.27
N LEU A 237 30.94 3.22 -20.77
CA LEU A 237 29.92 3.89 -21.59
C LEU A 237 30.05 5.40 -21.55
N THR A 238 30.27 5.99 -22.72
CA THR A 238 30.07 7.42 -22.96
C THR A 238 28.94 7.62 -23.97
N TYR A 239 28.28 8.77 -23.95
CA TYR A 239 27.26 9.06 -24.94
C TYR A 239 27.15 10.55 -25.26
N THR A 240 26.56 10.86 -26.41
CA THR A 240 26.27 12.24 -26.83
C THR A 240 24.90 12.31 -27.47
N LEU A 241 24.13 13.34 -27.12
CA LEU A 241 22.82 13.63 -27.70
C LEU A 241 22.95 14.93 -28.52
N SER A 242 22.76 14.84 -29.83
CA SER A 242 22.94 15.91 -30.80
C SER A 242 21.67 16.09 -31.65
N VAL A 243 20.63 16.63 -31.04
CA VAL A 243 19.35 16.92 -31.69
C VAL A 243 19.09 18.42 -31.62
N ALA A 244 18.83 19.03 -32.77
CA ALA A 244 18.46 20.44 -32.83
C ALA A 244 17.14 20.69 -32.06
N PRO A 245 17.02 21.75 -31.24
CA PRO A 245 15.82 22.02 -30.44
C PRO A 245 14.53 22.13 -31.27
N GLU A 246 14.64 22.61 -32.51
CA GLU A 246 13.53 22.70 -33.47
C GLU A 246 12.92 21.34 -33.86
N LEU A 247 13.65 20.24 -33.66
CA LEU A 247 13.16 18.89 -33.93
C LEU A 247 12.54 18.22 -32.70
N ALA A 248 12.59 18.84 -31.51
CA ALA A 248 12.07 18.24 -30.28
C ALA A 248 10.54 18.08 -30.30
N SER A 249 9.81 18.95 -31.01
CA SER A 249 8.36 18.88 -31.18
C SER A 249 7.91 17.96 -32.32
N LEU A 250 8.86 17.45 -33.12
CA LEU A 250 8.57 16.57 -34.25
C LEU A 250 7.85 15.31 -33.77
N ARG A 251 6.70 14.98 -34.36
CA ARG A 251 6.01 13.71 -34.09
C ARG A 251 6.95 12.55 -34.44
N PHE A 252 7.10 11.58 -33.55
CA PHE A 252 7.99 10.44 -33.75
C PHE A 252 7.38 9.18 -33.11
N PRO A 253 7.54 7.99 -33.72
CA PRO A 253 6.92 6.78 -33.17
C PRO A 253 7.44 6.48 -31.76
N ALA A 254 6.51 6.26 -30.83
CA ALA A 254 6.85 5.94 -29.45
C ALA A 254 7.75 4.69 -29.37
N MET A 255 8.74 4.78 -28.49
CA MET A 255 9.78 3.78 -28.19
C MET A 255 10.69 3.41 -29.37
N ALA A 256 10.57 4.05 -30.53
CA ALA A 256 11.40 3.71 -31.67
C ALA A 256 12.87 4.09 -31.42
N LEU A 257 13.13 5.27 -30.87
CA LEU A 257 14.49 5.71 -30.60
C LEU A 257 15.11 4.90 -29.46
N LEU A 258 14.34 4.65 -28.40
CA LEU A 258 14.78 3.80 -27.29
C LEU A 258 15.17 2.40 -27.79
N THR A 259 14.37 1.78 -28.65
CA THR A 259 14.66 0.45 -29.20
C THR A 259 15.99 0.42 -29.96
N LEU A 260 16.34 1.49 -30.69
CA LEU A 260 17.62 1.58 -31.39
C LEU A 260 18.78 1.72 -30.40
N VAL A 261 18.61 2.53 -29.36
CA VAL A 261 19.62 2.73 -28.30
C VAL A 261 19.83 1.46 -27.46
N GLU A 262 18.77 0.73 -27.13
CA GLU A 262 18.86 -0.56 -26.44
C GLU A 262 19.64 -1.58 -27.27
N ASN A 263 19.41 -1.62 -28.58
CA ASN A 263 20.20 -2.48 -29.47
C ASN A 263 21.67 -2.06 -29.52
N ALA A 264 21.98 -0.77 -29.57
CA ALA A 264 23.35 -0.26 -29.53
C ALA A 264 24.07 -0.64 -28.23
N VAL A 265 23.40 -0.53 -27.07
CA VAL A 265 23.99 -0.96 -25.79
C VAL A 265 24.18 -2.48 -25.76
N ARG A 266 23.14 -3.26 -26.05
CA ARG A 266 23.16 -4.72 -25.89
C ARG A 266 24.08 -5.43 -26.87
N HIS A 267 24.10 -4.99 -28.12
CA HIS A 267 24.83 -5.67 -29.20
C HIS A 267 26.13 -4.96 -29.57
N GLY A 268 26.25 -3.66 -29.29
CA GLY A 268 27.46 -2.89 -29.54
C GLY A 268 28.38 -2.84 -28.34
N ILE A 269 27.87 -2.36 -27.19
CA ILE A 269 28.72 -2.00 -26.03
C ILE A 269 28.89 -3.15 -25.02
N ASP A 270 27.81 -3.86 -24.67
CA ASP A 270 27.85 -4.95 -23.69
C ASP A 270 28.90 -6.03 -24.05
N PRO A 271 29.02 -6.48 -25.33
CA PRO A 271 29.99 -7.50 -25.72
C PRO A 271 31.45 -7.03 -25.72
N THR A 272 31.74 -5.72 -25.80
CA THR A 272 33.11 -5.21 -25.93
C THR A 272 33.74 -4.94 -24.58
N THR A 273 34.90 -5.56 -24.27
CA THR A 273 35.57 -5.37 -22.97
C THR A 273 35.94 -3.91 -22.69
N ASP A 274 36.32 -3.18 -23.75
CA ASP A 274 36.77 -1.79 -23.67
C ASP A 274 35.61 -0.78 -23.57
N GLY A 275 34.38 -1.26 -23.75
CA GLY A 275 33.19 -0.41 -23.80
C GLY A 275 33.08 0.36 -25.12
N GLY A 276 32.53 1.56 -25.07
CA GLY A 276 32.42 2.43 -26.23
C GLY A 276 31.55 3.68 -26.02
N ARG A 277 31.17 4.27 -27.15
CA ARG A 277 30.40 5.52 -27.22
C ARG A 277 29.11 5.32 -28.02
N ILE A 278 28.02 5.91 -27.54
CA ILE A 278 26.74 5.98 -28.27
C ILE A 278 26.42 7.43 -28.64
N ASP A 279 26.20 7.66 -29.93
CA ASP A 279 25.78 8.94 -30.49
C ASP A 279 24.35 8.88 -30.98
N VAL A 280 23.51 9.74 -30.43
CA VAL A 280 22.13 9.92 -30.88
C VAL A 280 22.01 11.30 -31.49
N GLY A 281 21.45 11.40 -32.70
CA GLY A 281 21.26 12.69 -33.32
C GLY A 281 20.15 12.75 -34.34
N ALA A 282 19.81 13.96 -34.73
CA ALA A 282 18.82 14.21 -35.76
C ALA A 282 19.14 15.46 -36.57
N LYS A 283 18.87 15.41 -37.87
CA LYS A 283 19.03 16.52 -38.81
C LYS A 283 17.82 16.59 -39.71
N ARG A 284 17.45 17.82 -40.09
CA ARG A 284 16.44 18.10 -41.10
C ARG A 284 17.04 18.95 -42.20
N ASP A 285 16.81 18.55 -43.43
CA ASP A 285 17.05 19.37 -44.61
C ASP A 285 15.83 20.29 -44.81
N ARG A 286 16.04 21.60 -44.72
CA ARG A 286 14.98 22.60 -44.86
C ARG A 286 14.49 22.75 -46.30
N GLY A 287 15.30 22.42 -47.31
CA GLY A 287 14.93 22.52 -48.72
C GLY A 287 14.05 21.35 -49.19
N THR A 288 14.36 20.14 -48.72
CA THR A 288 13.63 18.91 -49.12
C THR A 288 12.60 18.45 -48.09
N GLY A 289 12.67 18.95 -46.86
CA GLY A 289 11.86 18.48 -45.74
C GLY A 289 12.26 17.10 -45.22
N ALA A 290 13.37 16.53 -45.71
CA ALA A 290 13.88 15.23 -45.29
C ALA A 290 14.45 15.30 -43.88
N VAL A 291 14.09 14.34 -43.04
CA VAL A 291 14.59 14.17 -41.67
C VAL A 291 15.37 12.86 -41.59
N ASN A 292 16.56 12.92 -40.98
CA ASN A 292 17.36 11.77 -40.60
C ASN A 292 17.53 11.79 -39.08
N VAL A 293 17.08 10.72 -38.41
CA VAL A 293 17.33 10.47 -36.98
C VAL A 293 18.21 9.23 -36.88
N TRP A 294 19.33 9.31 -36.18
CA TRP A 294 20.28 8.19 -36.09
C TRP A 294 20.69 7.86 -34.66
N VAL A 295 21.09 6.60 -34.49
CA VAL A 295 21.82 6.09 -33.33
C VAL A 295 23.06 5.38 -33.87
N ALA A 296 24.24 5.78 -33.42
CA ALA A 296 25.50 5.17 -33.79
C ALA A 296 26.26 4.71 -32.53
N ASP A 297 26.86 3.52 -32.59
CA ASP A 297 27.77 3.03 -31.57
C ASP A 297 29.17 2.77 -32.14
N THR A 298 30.16 2.76 -31.26
CA THR A 298 31.56 2.39 -31.56
C THR A 298 31.87 0.95 -31.11
N GLY A 299 30.84 0.11 -31.00
CA GLY A 299 30.91 -1.22 -30.42
C GLY A 299 31.40 -2.28 -31.39
N SER A 300 31.01 -3.53 -31.15
CA SER A 300 31.45 -4.71 -31.93
C SER A 300 30.98 -4.75 -33.39
N GLY A 301 30.15 -3.81 -33.85
CA GLY A 301 29.65 -3.77 -35.22
C GLY A 301 28.48 -4.73 -35.47
N MET A 302 28.18 -4.98 -36.75
CA MET A 302 27.05 -5.82 -37.13
C MET A 302 27.41 -7.31 -36.99
N PRO A 303 26.61 -8.14 -36.29
CA PRO A 303 26.86 -9.58 -36.27
C PRO A 303 26.68 -10.16 -37.68
N GLU A 304 27.61 -11.00 -38.15
CA GLU A 304 27.56 -11.66 -39.48
C GLU A 304 26.27 -12.45 -39.75
N SER A 305 25.51 -12.82 -38.70
CA SER A 305 24.28 -13.60 -38.77
C SER A 305 23.01 -12.83 -38.37
N ALA A 306 23.07 -11.50 -38.28
CA ALA A 306 21.97 -10.69 -37.74
C ALA A 306 20.74 -10.65 -38.69
N ALA A 307 19.84 -11.62 -38.54
CA ALA A 307 18.46 -11.43 -38.93
C ALA A 307 17.88 -10.24 -38.15
N PRO A 308 17.14 -9.30 -38.79
CA PRO A 308 16.53 -8.19 -38.06
C PRO A 308 15.64 -8.74 -36.94
N GLY A 309 16.05 -8.54 -35.68
CA GLY A 309 15.25 -8.96 -34.53
C GLY A 309 13.86 -8.32 -34.57
N ALA A 310 12.88 -8.94 -33.90
CA ALA A 310 11.50 -8.46 -33.86
C ALA A 310 11.38 -6.96 -33.51
N GLY A 311 12.30 -6.43 -32.69
CA GLY A 311 12.39 -5.00 -32.36
C GLY A 311 12.60 -4.09 -33.57
N LEU A 312 13.60 -4.36 -34.43
CA LEU A 312 13.87 -3.53 -35.62
C LEU A 312 12.75 -3.64 -36.66
N GLY A 313 12.13 -4.81 -36.78
CA GLY A 313 10.92 -5.01 -37.61
C GLY A 313 9.75 -4.13 -37.14
N ASN A 314 9.52 -4.08 -35.82
CA ASN A 314 8.49 -3.23 -35.22
C ASN A 314 8.78 -1.74 -35.41
N VAL A 315 10.03 -1.31 -35.24
CA VAL A 315 10.45 0.09 -35.52
C VAL A 315 10.14 0.45 -36.97
N ARG A 316 10.51 -0.40 -37.93
CA ARG A 316 10.23 -0.18 -39.35
C ARG A 316 8.73 -0.07 -39.64
N ALA A 317 7.92 -0.96 -39.07
CA ALA A 317 6.46 -0.93 -39.23
C ALA A 317 5.84 0.36 -38.65
N ARG A 318 6.29 0.78 -37.46
CA ARG A 318 5.82 2.01 -36.82
C ARG A 318 6.24 3.27 -37.58
N LEU A 319 7.47 3.33 -38.09
CA LEU A 319 7.95 4.44 -38.92
C LEU A 319 7.07 4.62 -40.16
N ARG A 320 6.75 3.52 -40.86
CA ARG A 320 5.84 3.56 -42.02
C ARG A 320 4.42 3.99 -41.64
N ALA A 321 3.92 3.53 -40.49
CA ALA A 321 2.61 3.93 -40.01
C ALA A 321 2.53 5.42 -39.64
N THR A 322 3.64 6.02 -39.17
CA THR A 322 3.67 7.43 -38.77
C THR A 322 3.97 8.38 -39.94
N PHE A 323 4.88 8.02 -40.86
CA PHE A 323 5.38 8.92 -41.90
C PHE A 323 5.08 8.45 -43.34
N GLY A 324 4.44 7.30 -43.52
CA GLY A 324 4.11 6.73 -44.83
C GLY A 324 5.19 5.82 -45.40
N ASP A 325 4.94 5.30 -46.60
CA ASP A 325 5.74 4.24 -47.24
C ASP A 325 7.17 4.65 -47.61
N THR A 326 7.45 5.96 -47.69
CA THR A 326 8.80 6.48 -47.94
C THR A 326 9.71 6.40 -46.72
N ALA A 327 9.16 6.14 -45.54
CA ALA A 327 9.92 5.99 -44.32
C ALA A 327 10.68 4.65 -44.31
N ARG A 328 11.97 4.73 -44.00
CA ARG A 328 12.86 3.56 -43.93
C ARG A 328 13.81 3.62 -42.74
N LEU A 329 14.27 2.43 -42.36
CA LEU A 329 15.27 2.21 -41.34
C LEU A 329 16.43 1.47 -42.00
N ASP A 330 17.57 2.16 -42.12
CA ASP A 330 18.80 1.68 -42.73
C ASP A 330 19.85 1.40 -41.63
N LEU A 331 20.70 0.41 -41.86
CA LEU A 331 21.76 0.00 -40.93
C LEU A 331 23.09 0.06 -41.69
N HIS A 332 24.09 0.71 -41.10
CA HIS A 332 25.41 0.90 -41.69
C HIS A 332 26.49 0.50 -40.70
N GLU A 333 27.50 -0.23 -41.14
CA GLU A 333 28.73 -0.37 -40.35
C GLU A 333 29.49 0.95 -40.29
N VAL A 334 30.08 1.21 -39.12
CA VAL A 334 30.94 2.36 -38.87
C VAL A 334 32.37 1.86 -38.76
N ALA A 335 33.27 2.44 -39.57
CA ALA A 335 34.69 2.13 -39.48
C ALA A 335 35.35 2.85 -38.28
N PRO A 336 36.32 2.23 -37.58
CA PRO A 336 36.84 0.88 -37.78
C PRO A 336 35.87 -0.21 -37.31
N HIS A 337 35.11 0.02 -36.23
CA HIS A 337 34.10 -0.89 -35.67
C HIS A 337 32.89 -0.09 -35.17
N GLY A 338 31.69 -0.66 -35.27
CA GLY A 338 30.45 -0.04 -34.80
C GLY A 338 29.28 -0.16 -35.77
N LEU A 339 28.08 0.18 -35.30
CA LEU A 339 26.86 0.16 -36.10
C LEU A 339 26.16 1.52 -36.02
N ARG A 340 25.61 1.99 -37.15
CA ARG A 340 24.75 3.16 -37.23
C ARG A 340 23.39 2.78 -37.80
N ALA A 341 22.35 2.98 -37.01
CA ALA A 341 20.97 2.86 -37.44
C ALA A 341 20.40 4.24 -37.79
N GLU A 342 19.83 4.38 -38.98
CA GLU A 342 19.28 5.64 -39.49
C GLU A 342 17.81 5.50 -39.87
N CYS A 343 16.96 6.34 -39.28
CA CYS A 343 15.56 6.52 -39.67
C CYS A 343 15.47 7.68 -40.68
N HIS A 344 15.08 7.37 -41.91
CA HIS A 344 14.85 8.37 -42.95
C HIS A 344 13.36 8.52 -43.23
N PHE A 345 12.87 9.76 -43.23
CA PHE A 345 11.48 10.09 -43.55
C PHE A 345 11.37 11.57 -43.97
N THR A 346 10.20 11.99 -44.44
CA THR A 346 9.95 13.38 -44.88
C THR A 346 8.79 13.95 -44.09
N VAL A 347 8.89 15.22 -43.68
CA VAL A 347 7.86 15.90 -42.89
C VAL A 347 7.37 17.13 -43.65
N ARG A 348 6.05 17.26 -43.80
CA ARG A 348 5.42 18.42 -44.45
C ARG A 348 5.46 19.62 -43.48
N GLU A 349 5.70 20.83 -44.00
CA GLU A 349 5.91 22.05 -43.18
C GLU A 349 4.81 22.34 -42.15
N THR A 350 3.60 21.82 -42.34
CA THR A 350 2.42 22.09 -41.49
C THR A 350 2.43 21.35 -40.15
N GLU A 351 3.26 20.32 -39.95
CA GLU A 351 3.25 19.47 -38.73
C GLU A 351 4.16 19.99 -37.59
N CYS A 352 4.90 21.08 -37.81
CA CYS A 352 5.80 21.67 -36.81
C CYS A 352 5.19 22.85 -36.03
N SER A 353 3.94 23.22 -36.31
CA SER A 353 3.31 24.38 -35.66
C SER A 353 2.87 24.01 -34.25
N PRO A 354 3.28 24.73 -33.20
CA PRO A 354 2.69 24.54 -31.89
C PRO A 354 1.22 24.94 -32.01
N SER A 355 0.31 24.01 -31.72
CA SER A 355 -1.06 24.37 -31.41
C SER A 355 -1.04 25.29 -30.19
N LEU A 356 -0.98 26.60 -30.43
CA LEU A 356 -1.17 27.62 -29.42
C LEU A 356 -2.62 27.50 -28.91
N PRO A 357 -2.84 27.55 -27.58
CA PRO A 357 -4.18 27.51 -26.99
C PRO A 357 -5.02 28.74 -27.33
#